data_AF-A0AAV7JZ25-F1
#
_entry.id   AF-A0AAV7JZ25-F1
#
_cell.length_a   1.000
_cell.length_b   1.000
_cell.length_c   1.000
_cell.angle_alpha   90.00
_cell.angle_beta   90.00
_cell.angle_gamma   90.00
#
_symmetry.space_group_name_H-M   'P 1'
#
loop_
_entity.id
_entity.type
_entity.pdbx_description
1 polymer ?
#
loop_
_entity_poly.entity_id
_entity_poly.type
_entity_poly.pdbx_seq_one_letter_code
_entity_poly.pdbx_strand_id
1 'polypeptide(L)'
;MIWREQRDHTTDCYFCMTSIKGFNGKNEKSITYPNHPSAIRPIAHSDDIPVPTPPVSLPNSDSTSSDGDSNEDNVYYQPENSQIRHISQVELKDLVRNLLLTKGEVTPCISSSRLECVGR
;
A
#
# COMPACT_ATOMS: atom_id res chain seq x y z
N MET A 1 13.32 4.88 12.68
CA MET A 1 12.11 5.72 12.73
C MET A 1 10.96 4.82 13.15
N ILE A 2 10.03 5.32 13.95
CA ILE A 2 8.90 4.53 14.46
C ILE A 2 7.61 5.04 13.83
N TRP A 3 6.85 4.12 13.24
CA TRP A 3 5.49 4.38 12.78
C TRP A 3 4.53 4.30 13.96
N ARG A 4 3.59 5.23 14.02
CA ARG A 4 2.51 5.23 15.01
C ARG A 4 1.25 4.66 14.39
N GLU A 5 0.34 4.20 15.23
CA GLU A 5 -0.99 3.77 14.81
C GLU A 5 -1.71 4.93 14.10
N GLN A 6 -2.19 4.66 12.89
CA GLN A 6 -2.97 5.61 12.09
C GLN A 6 -4.43 5.59 12.54
N ARG A 7 -5.11 6.74 12.44
CA ARG A 7 -6.55 6.84 12.67
C ARG A 7 -7.35 6.59 11.38
N ASP A 8 -8.66 6.42 11.52
CA ASP A 8 -9.58 6.16 10.42
C ASP A 8 -9.58 7.28 9.37
N HIS A 9 -9.55 6.91 8.08
CA HIS A 9 -9.43 7.79 6.91
C HIS A 9 -10.78 8.36 6.42
N THR A 10 -11.89 7.96 7.03
CA THR A 10 -13.24 8.34 6.57
C THR A 10 -13.54 9.83 6.73
N THR A 11 -13.13 10.42 7.85
CA THR A 11 -13.43 11.82 8.18
C THR A 11 -12.34 12.78 7.75
N ASP A 12 -11.15 12.27 7.50
CA ASP A 12 -9.92 13.05 7.56
C ASP A 12 -8.88 12.59 6.52
N CYS A 13 -9.39 12.04 5.41
CA CYS A 13 -8.65 11.49 4.29
C CYS A 13 -7.55 12.45 3.81
N TYR A 14 -6.30 12.12 4.13
CA TYR A 14 -5.12 12.91 3.75
C TYR A 14 -5.07 13.22 2.24
N PHE A 15 -5.31 12.20 1.40
CA PHE A 15 -5.29 12.35 -0.05
C PHE A 15 -6.38 13.30 -0.55
N CYS A 16 -7.58 13.20 0.03
CA CYS A 16 -8.74 13.99 -0.34
C CYS A 16 -8.57 15.47 0.06
N MET A 17 -7.85 15.74 1.16
CA MET A 17 -7.59 17.08 1.67
C MET A 17 -6.42 17.77 0.96
N THR A 18 -5.49 17.01 0.38
CA THR A 18 -4.37 17.58 -0.38
C THR A 18 -4.78 18.01 -1.78
N SER A 19 -4.79 19.32 -2.03
CA SER A 19 -4.99 19.86 -3.38
C SER A 19 -3.74 19.66 -4.23
N ILE A 20 -3.68 18.54 -4.95
CA ILE A 20 -2.61 18.21 -5.92
C ILE A 20 -2.95 18.67 -7.36
N LYS A 21 -4.12 19.27 -7.57
CA LYS A 21 -4.55 19.72 -8.89
C LYS A 21 -3.70 20.90 -9.36
N GLY A 22 -3.18 20.82 -10.58
CA GLY A 22 -2.36 21.90 -11.19
C GLY A 22 -0.86 21.78 -10.90
N PHE A 23 -0.45 20.76 -10.15
CA PHE A 23 0.96 20.43 -9.99
C PHE A 23 1.44 19.51 -11.12
N ASN A 24 2.70 19.68 -11.51
CA ASN A 24 3.46 18.95 -12.51
C ASN A 24 4.86 18.64 -11.93
N GLY A 25 5.67 17.84 -12.63
CA GLY A 25 7.01 17.47 -12.12
C GLY A 25 7.98 18.64 -11.90
N LYS A 26 7.70 19.83 -12.47
CA LYS A 26 8.53 21.03 -12.25
C LYS A 26 8.16 21.77 -10.96
N ASN A 27 6.93 21.66 -10.49
CA ASN A 27 6.42 22.36 -9.31
C ASN A 27 5.98 21.42 -8.17
N GLU A 28 6.28 20.12 -8.26
CA GLU A 28 5.97 19.13 -7.23
C GLU A 28 6.49 19.50 -5.82
N LYS A 29 7.60 20.22 -5.75
CA LYS A 29 8.22 20.66 -4.49
C LYS A 29 7.41 21.74 -3.76
N SER A 30 6.51 22.44 -4.45
CA SER A 30 5.64 23.43 -3.82
C SER A 30 4.32 22.83 -3.29
N ILE A 31 4.10 21.52 -3.50
CA ILE A 31 2.97 20.83 -2.88
C ILE A 31 3.16 20.83 -1.37
N THR A 32 2.26 21.50 -0.67
CA THR A 32 2.24 21.50 0.80
C THR A 32 1.36 20.37 1.28
N TYR A 33 1.99 19.44 1.99
CA TYR A 33 1.33 18.28 2.56
C TYR A 33 1.03 18.54 4.05
N PRO A 34 -0.24 18.69 4.45
CA PRO A 34 -0.62 18.95 5.84
C PRO A 34 -0.34 17.73 6.71
N ASN A 35 0.05 17.93 7.98
CA ASN A 35 0.24 16.80 8.89
C ASN A 35 -1.11 16.37 9.48
N HIS A 36 -1.57 15.16 9.14
CA HIS A 36 -2.90 14.66 9.52
C HIS A 36 -2.79 13.37 10.36
N PRO A 37 -3.64 13.14 11.39
CA PRO A 37 -3.67 11.89 12.16
C PRO A 37 -3.93 10.60 11.36
N SER A 38 -4.55 10.68 10.18
CA SER A 38 -4.68 9.55 9.25
C SER A 38 -3.37 9.22 8.51
N ALA A 39 -2.50 10.21 8.32
CA ALA A 39 -1.22 10.05 7.63
C ALA A 39 -0.09 10.69 8.44
N ILE A 40 0.18 10.11 9.62
CA ILE A 40 1.21 10.58 10.55
C ILE A 40 2.59 10.22 10.02
N ARG A 41 3.52 11.18 10.10
CA ARG A 41 4.93 10.96 9.77
C ARG A 41 5.63 10.10 10.84
N PRO A 42 6.58 9.24 10.44
CA PRO A 42 7.38 8.50 11.41
C PRO A 42 8.14 9.42 12.34
N ILE A 43 8.26 9.03 13.60
CA ILE A 43 9.05 9.75 14.59
C ILE A 43 10.48 9.20 14.60
N ALA A 44 11.47 10.07 14.77
CA ALA A 44 12.84 9.64 14.97
C ALA A 44 12.96 8.82 16.27
N HIS A 45 13.91 7.88 16.32
CA HIS A 45 14.25 7.26 17.60
C HIS A 45 14.84 8.33 18.53
N SER A 46 14.55 8.21 19.81
CA SER A 46 15.12 9.02 20.88
C SER A 46 15.53 8.08 22.02
N ASP A 47 16.14 8.62 23.06
CA ASP A 47 16.50 7.83 24.25
C ASP A 47 15.25 7.17 24.89
N ASP A 48 14.08 7.79 24.74
CA ASP A 48 12.79 7.24 25.19
C ASP A 48 12.29 6.07 24.32
N ILE A 49 12.69 6.01 23.04
CA ILE A 49 12.28 4.96 22.10
C ILE A 49 13.51 4.50 21.29
N PRO A 50 14.38 3.68 21.91
CA PRO A 50 15.62 3.26 21.28
C PRO A 50 15.36 2.38 20.05
N VAL A 51 16.38 2.24 19.22
CA VAL A 51 16.34 1.31 18.09
C VAL A 51 16.24 -0.11 18.66
N PRO A 52 15.26 -0.94 18.23
CA PRO A 52 15.18 -2.31 18.68
C PRO A 52 16.45 -3.07 18.28
N THR A 53 17.07 -3.74 19.25
CA THR A 53 18.23 -4.59 19.00
C THR A 53 17.76 -5.88 18.33
N PRO A 54 18.46 -6.34 17.27
CA PRO A 54 18.15 -7.62 16.65
C PRO A 54 18.34 -8.77 17.66
N PRO A 55 17.52 -9.84 17.58
CA PRO A 55 17.69 -11.00 18.44
C PRO A 55 19.03 -11.69 18.16
N VAL A 56 19.68 -12.18 19.22
CA VAL A 56 21.02 -12.82 19.17
C VAL A 56 21.01 -14.16 18.42
N SER A 57 19.87 -14.84 18.41
CA SER A 57 19.66 -16.07 17.67
C SER A 57 18.19 -16.14 17.23
N LEU A 58 17.97 -16.33 15.93
CA LEU A 58 16.67 -16.78 15.44
C LEU A 58 16.48 -18.22 15.93
N PRO A 59 15.26 -18.64 16.32
CA PRO A 59 15.03 -20.06 16.58
C PRO A 59 15.39 -20.82 15.31
N ASN A 60 16.34 -21.77 15.41
CA ASN A 60 16.60 -22.72 14.35
C ASN A 60 15.25 -23.37 14.03
N SER A 61 14.65 -23.00 12.89
CA SER A 61 13.69 -23.90 12.27
C SER A 61 14.53 -25.10 11.90
N ASP A 62 14.27 -26.25 12.50
CA ASP A 62 14.98 -27.51 12.26
C ASP A 62 14.75 -27.95 10.80
N SER A 63 15.40 -27.26 9.88
CA SER A 63 15.70 -27.73 8.53
C SER A 63 17.11 -28.27 8.63
N THR A 64 17.21 -29.57 8.83
CA THR A 64 18.47 -30.30 8.75
C THR A 64 19.11 -30.05 7.39
N SER A 65 20.18 -29.26 7.34
CA SER A 65 21.10 -29.30 6.20
C SER A 65 22.52 -29.01 6.69
N SER A 66 23.36 -30.01 6.44
CA SER A 66 24.79 -30.12 6.72
C SER A 66 25.59 -28.90 6.24
N ASP A 67 26.59 -28.53 7.03
CA ASP A 67 27.58 -27.49 6.74
C ASP A 67 28.23 -27.65 5.36
N GLY A 68 28.34 -26.53 4.63
CA GLY A 68 29.09 -26.49 3.37
C GLY A 68 28.94 -25.20 2.57
N ASP A 69 29.85 -24.27 2.81
CA ASP A 69 30.41 -23.31 1.85
C ASP A 69 29.59 -22.09 1.40
N SER A 70 30.32 -20.98 1.29
CA SER A 70 29.86 -19.61 1.14
C SER A 70 29.28 -19.36 -0.25
N ASN A 71 28.03 -18.91 -0.36
CA ASN A 71 27.56 -18.04 -1.44
C ASN A 71 26.33 -17.25 -0.96
N GLU A 72 26.31 -15.95 -1.30
CA GLU A 72 25.21 -15.03 -1.04
C GLU A 72 23.97 -15.42 -1.86
N ASP A 73 23.17 -16.35 -1.36
CA ASP A 73 21.92 -16.71 -2.02
C ASP A 73 20.82 -15.72 -1.64
N ASN A 74 20.68 -14.71 -2.50
CA ASN A 74 19.46 -13.97 -2.70
C ASN A 74 18.32 -14.98 -2.95
N VAL A 75 17.52 -15.27 -1.93
CA VAL A 75 16.30 -16.08 -2.06
C VAL A 75 15.25 -15.23 -2.77
N TYR A 76 15.48 -14.97 -4.05
CA TYR A 76 14.47 -14.49 -4.95
C TYR A 76 13.43 -15.59 -5.09
N TYR A 77 12.16 -15.26 -4.86
CA TYR A 77 11.06 -16.18 -5.10
C TYR A 77 11.10 -16.61 -6.57
N GLN A 78 11.49 -17.85 -6.82
CA GLN A 78 11.48 -18.44 -8.14
C GLN A 78 10.16 -19.21 -8.27
N PRO A 79 9.20 -18.75 -9.09
CA PRO A 79 7.93 -19.45 -9.21
C PRO A 79 8.19 -20.81 -9.86
N GLU A 80 7.99 -21.88 -9.11
CA GLU A 80 7.96 -23.24 -9.64
C GLU A 80 6.85 -23.29 -10.70
N ASN A 81 7.24 -23.39 -11.96
CA ASN A 81 6.42 -23.14 -13.16
C ASN A 81 5.91 -21.69 -13.31
N SER A 82 6.75 -20.84 -13.90
CA SER A 82 6.33 -19.56 -14.49
C SER A 82 5.47 -19.71 -15.76
N GLN A 83 4.56 -20.69 -15.81
CA GLN A 83 3.43 -20.56 -16.72
C GLN A 83 2.51 -19.50 -16.12
N ILE A 84 2.66 -18.27 -16.61
CA ILE A 84 1.69 -17.20 -16.37
C ILE A 84 0.33 -17.78 -16.72
N ARG A 85 -0.51 -18.02 -15.70
CA ARG A 85 -1.88 -18.46 -15.93
C ARG A 85 -2.62 -17.29 -16.56
N HIS A 86 -2.76 -17.33 -17.88
CA HIS A 86 -3.60 -16.38 -18.58
C HIS A 86 -5.05 -16.62 -18.19
N ILE A 87 -5.67 -15.62 -17.58
CA ILE A 87 -7.10 -15.65 -17.27
C ILE A 87 -7.86 -15.73 -18.59
N SER A 88 -8.71 -16.74 -18.73
CA SER A 88 -9.55 -16.88 -19.92
C SER A 88 -10.70 -15.86 -19.91
N GLN A 89 -11.28 -15.57 -21.08
CA GLN A 89 -12.43 -14.66 -21.18
C GLN A 89 -13.64 -15.15 -20.36
N VAL A 90 -13.77 -16.47 -20.16
CA VAL A 90 -14.85 -17.05 -19.35
C VAL A 90 -14.62 -16.77 -17.88
N GLU A 91 -13.43 -17.08 -17.36
CA GLU A 91 -13.05 -16.76 -15.99
C GLU A 91 -13.18 -15.26 -15.69
N LEU A 92 -12.77 -14.41 -16.64
CA LEU A 92 -12.91 -12.95 -16.51
C LEU A 92 -14.39 -12.53 -16.40
N LYS A 93 -15.28 -13.10 -17.21
CA LYS A 93 -16.73 -12.82 -17.13
C LYS A 93 -17.34 -13.32 -15.82
N ASP A 94 -16.92 -14.49 -15.35
CA ASP A 94 -17.36 -15.02 -14.07
C ASP A 94 -16.88 -14.15 -12.90
N LEU A 95 -15.63 -13.68 -12.93
CA LEU A 95 -15.09 -12.71 -11.96
C LEU A 95 -15.91 -11.42 -11.93
N VAL A 96 -16.23 -10.85 -13.10
CA VAL A 96 -17.05 -9.64 -13.19
C VAL A 96 -18.44 -9.83 -12.59
N ARG A 97 -19.08 -10.99 -12.80
CA ARG A 97 -20.38 -11.32 -12.22
C ARG A 97 -20.29 -11.56 -10.72
N ASN A 98 -19.34 -12.38 -10.28
CA ASN A 98 -19.19 -12.81 -8.88
C ASN A 98 -18.80 -11.65 -7.96
N LEU A 99 -17.99 -10.71 -8.47
CA LEU A 99 -17.56 -9.53 -7.73
C LEU A 99 -18.51 -8.34 -7.91
N LEU A 100 -19.66 -8.53 -8.57
CA LEU A 100 -20.65 -7.48 -8.85
C LEU A 100 -20.06 -6.25 -9.57
N LEU A 101 -18.97 -6.45 -10.34
CA LEU A 101 -18.26 -5.39 -11.08
C LEU A 101 -19.00 -4.94 -12.35
N THR A 102 -20.30 -5.26 -12.45
CA THR A 102 -21.08 -4.92 -13.63
C THR A 102 -21.21 -3.40 -13.74
N LYS A 103 -21.10 -2.91 -14.98
CA LYS A 103 -20.98 -1.49 -15.36
C LYS A 103 -22.12 -0.57 -14.86
N GLY A 104 -23.14 -1.12 -14.20
CA GLY A 104 -24.29 -0.39 -13.68
C GLY A 104 -24.13 0.16 -12.26
N GLU A 105 -23.22 -0.36 -11.43
CA GLU A 105 -23.23 -0.03 -9.99
C GLU A 105 -21.89 0.48 -9.43
N VAL A 106 -20.81 0.38 -10.19
CA VAL A 106 -19.59 1.11 -9.86
C VAL A 106 -19.60 2.38 -10.70
N THR A 107 -20.26 3.42 -10.19
CA THR A 107 -19.83 4.79 -10.50
C THR A 107 -18.59 4.98 -9.63
N PRO A 108 -17.34 4.85 -10.14
CA PRO A 108 -16.24 5.48 -9.46
C PRO A 108 -16.59 6.96 -9.44
N CYS A 109 -16.71 7.55 -8.25
CA CYS A 109 -16.79 9.00 -8.07
C CYS A 109 -15.45 9.61 -8.50
N ILE A 110 -15.10 9.48 -9.77
CA ILE A 110 -13.89 9.98 -10.40
C ILE A 110 -14.34 10.46 -11.78
N SER A 111 -14.37 11.78 -11.93
CA SER A 111 -14.77 12.55 -13.12
C SER A 111 -16.28 12.78 -13.31
N SER A 112 -16.79 13.90 -12.81
CA SER A 112 -17.04 15.07 -13.66
C SER A 112 -17.75 16.16 -12.84
N SER A 113 -17.11 17.32 -12.80
CA SER A 113 -17.71 18.65 -12.91
C SER A 113 -19.23 18.76 -12.70
N ARG A 114 -19.58 19.48 -11.62
CA ARG A 114 -20.78 20.33 -11.49
C ARG A 114 -22.11 19.59 -11.47
N LEU A 115 -22.63 19.37 -10.27
CA LEU A 115 -24.03 19.60 -9.94
C LEU A 115 -24.12 19.93 -8.44
N GLU A 116 -24.80 21.03 -8.17
CA GLU A 116 -25.14 21.53 -6.85
C GLU A 116 -25.88 20.46 -6.05
N CYS A 117 -25.34 20.07 -4.89
CA CYS A 117 -26.16 19.47 -3.83
C CYS A 117 -26.68 20.62 -2.96
N VAL A 118 -27.77 21.24 -3.42
CA VAL A 118 -28.64 22.11 -2.61
C VAL A 118 -29.86 21.29 -2.19
N GLY A 119 -30.09 21.17 -0.87
CA GLY A 119 -31.35 20.76 -0.22
C GLY A 119 -31.59 19.25 -0.16
N ARG A 120 -32.01 18.64 0.96
CA ARG A 120 -32.74 19.12 2.15
C ARG A 120 -32.18 18.53 3.43
#